data_AF-A0A947ZD52-F1
#
_entry.id   AF-A0A947ZD52-F1
#
_cell.length_a   1.000
_cell.length_b   1.000
_cell.length_c   1.000
_cell.angle_alpha   90.00
_cell.angle_beta   90.00
_cell.angle_gamma   90.00
#
_symmetry.space_group_name_H-M   'P 1'
#
loop_
_entity.id
_entity.type
_entity.pdbx_description
1 polymer ?
#
loop_
_entity_poly.entity_id
_entity_poly.type
_entity_poly.pdbx_seq_one_letter_code
_entity_poly.pdbx_strand_id
1 'polypeptide(L)'
;MLKKTTLLILAALFALTFSLCTDDSKTVTDHDAGPDADAVADGDMDADVVIPPDPSQVCVDLDLPIRTFDATGPYGILRNNLADDFELTLLDGGSFHLSENYSGCESYVFLTNATVNSALDDTSLWVRDIGMLMVNSPDNTHYFFVAARSTSDAEAELEELRTQINSNLELMDPTEAEWWRGRMHLVADHANDIDGWVGQLLQGQGRSGFAIDRQQRIRFMGMFADVTRYNDALNSAGEWPWESNISYAANEVKHYNYEAVREAYLSEGEVTIVSPWSSEVLGGTVE
;
A
#
# COMPACT_ATOMS: atom_id res chain seq x y z
N MET A 1 18.50 -43.46 28.56
CA MET A 1 17.17 -43.81 28.01
C MET A 1 16.72 -42.64 27.13
N LEU A 2 17.21 -42.54 25.90
CA LEU A 2 16.49 -42.83 24.64
C LEU A 2 15.01 -42.43 24.65
N LYS A 3 14.66 -41.38 23.88
CA LYS A 3 14.04 -41.55 22.55
C LYS A 3 14.20 -40.26 21.72
N LYS A 4 14.98 -40.40 20.63
CA LYS A 4 14.98 -39.51 19.47
C LYS A 4 13.75 -39.84 18.63
N THR A 5 13.04 -38.83 18.13
CA THR A 5 12.03 -39.01 17.09
C THR A 5 12.48 -38.23 15.86
N THR A 6 12.85 -38.97 14.84
CA THR A 6 13.17 -38.53 13.47
C THR A 6 11.89 -38.67 12.65
N LEU A 7 11.53 -37.65 11.85
CA LEU A 7 10.55 -37.78 10.77
C LEU A 7 10.97 -36.81 9.65
N LEU A 8 11.78 -37.28 8.70
CA LEU A 8 11.44 -37.83 7.37
C LEU A 8 10.86 -36.79 6.40
N ILE A 9 11.76 -36.37 5.51
CA ILE A 9 11.58 -35.57 4.29
C ILE A 9 10.80 -36.41 3.26
N LEU A 10 9.82 -35.80 2.60
CA LEU A 10 9.25 -36.32 1.36
C LEU A 10 9.29 -35.22 0.29
N ALA A 11 10.25 -35.34 -0.63
CA ALA A 11 10.32 -34.55 -1.85
C ALA A 11 9.51 -35.26 -2.95
N ALA A 12 8.54 -34.57 -3.55
CA ALA A 12 7.82 -35.05 -4.72
C ALA A 12 8.38 -34.38 -5.97
N LEU A 13 9.03 -35.20 -6.80
CA LEU A 13 9.54 -34.91 -8.13
C LEU A 13 8.37 -34.95 -9.11
N PHE A 14 8.11 -33.87 -9.86
CA PHE A 14 7.26 -33.93 -11.05
C PHE A 14 8.07 -33.46 -12.25
N ALA A 15 8.49 -34.41 -13.07
CA ALA A 15 9.05 -34.20 -14.39
C ALA A 15 7.92 -34.36 -15.42
N LEU A 16 7.69 -33.34 -16.24
CA LEU A 16 6.95 -33.50 -17.49
C LEU A 16 7.78 -32.89 -18.62
N THR A 17 8.16 -33.75 -19.55
CA THR A 17 8.87 -33.45 -20.81
C THR A 17 7.90 -33.52 -21.98
N PHE A 18 7.86 -32.50 -22.83
CA PHE A 18 7.44 -32.48 -24.25
C PHE A 18 7.85 -31.07 -24.75
N SER A 19 8.31 -30.78 -25.97
CA SER A 19 8.69 -31.49 -27.19
C SER A 19 9.37 -30.45 -28.09
N LEU A 20 10.40 -30.85 -28.83
CA LEU A 20 11.07 -30.07 -29.88
C LEU A 20 10.19 -29.84 -31.13
N CYS A 21 10.42 -28.70 -31.80
CA CYS A 21 10.43 -28.42 -33.26
C CYS A 21 11.00 -26.98 -33.43
N THR A 22 12.26 -26.72 -33.77
CA THR A 22 13.00 -26.84 -35.05
C THR A 22 12.60 -25.83 -36.14
N ASP A 23 13.54 -24.91 -36.40
CA ASP A 23 13.96 -24.18 -37.62
C ASP A 23 12.97 -23.90 -38.77
N ASP A 24 13.00 -22.66 -39.29
CA ASP A 24 13.53 -22.47 -40.64
C ASP A 24 14.03 -21.03 -40.90
N SER A 25 15.29 -20.92 -41.31
CA SER A 25 15.89 -19.70 -41.86
C SER A 25 15.72 -19.71 -43.38
N LYS A 26 15.29 -18.60 -44.00
CA LYS A 26 15.63 -18.30 -45.40
C LYS A 26 15.85 -16.81 -45.63
N THR A 27 17.08 -16.50 -46.01
CA THR A 27 17.52 -15.26 -46.65
C THR A 27 17.36 -15.31 -48.17
N VAL A 28 17.30 -14.12 -48.76
CA VAL A 28 17.59 -13.73 -50.16
C VAL A 28 16.45 -13.82 -51.18
N THR A 29 15.99 -12.66 -51.66
CA THR A 29 16.15 -12.25 -53.07
C THR A 29 16.20 -10.74 -53.18
N ASP A 30 17.27 -10.27 -53.81
CA ASP A 30 17.58 -8.92 -54.26
C ASP A 30 17.00 -8.75 -55.68
N HIS A 31 16.21 -7.71 -55.92
CA HIS A 31 15.85 -7.27 -57.27
C HIS A 31 15.75 -5.74 -57.34
N ASP A 32 16.69 -5.22 -58.12
CA ASP A 32 16.95 -3.84 -58.50
C ASP A 32 15.95 -3.31 -59.56
N ALA A 33 15.93 -1.99 -59.69
CA ALA A 33 15.45 -1.15 -60.81
C ALA A 33 14.00 -0.63 -60.85
N GLY A 34 13.88 0.69 -60.64
CA GLY A 34 12.90 1.57 -61.28
C GLY A 34 12.38 2.71 -60.38
N PRO A 35 12.79 3.98 -60.61
CA PRO A 35 12.20 5.11 -59.90
C PRO A 35 10.93 5.58 -60.62
N ASP A 36 9.86 5.88 -59.90
CA ASP A 36 8.90 6.93 -60.28
C ASP A 36 7.85 7.19 -59.18
N ALA A 37 7.71 8.48 -58.88
CA ALA A 37 6.51 9.22 -58.50
C ALA A 37 5.72 8.86 -57.21
N ASP A 38 5.84 9.76 -56.23
CA ASP A 38 4.75 10.39 -55.47
C ASP A 38 3.52 9.53 -55.13
N ALA A 39 3.55 8.94 -53.95
CA ALA A 39 2.36 8.67 -53.16
C ALA A 39 2.62 9.09 -51.71
N VAL A 40 2.10 10.25 -51.35
CA VAL A 40 1.75 10.62 -49.98
C VAL A 40 0.85 9.52 -49.43
N ALA A 41 1.41 8.69 -48.56
CA ALA A 41 0.66 7.83 -47.66
C ALA A 41 1.05 8.25 -46.26
N ASP A 42 0.11 8.96 -45.62
CA ASP A 42 0.03 9.12 -44.17
C ASP A 42 -0.03 7.71 -43.56
N GLY A 43 1.16 7.17 -43.28
CA GLY A 43 1.33 6.00 -42.45
C GLY A 43 1.37 6.46 -41.02
N ASP A 44 0.16 6.62 -40.47
CA ASP A 44 -0.11 6.71 -39.03
C ASP A 44 0.74 5.63 -38.35
N MET A 45 1.84 6.06 -37.74
CA MET A 45 2.52 5.24 -36.76
C MET A 45 1.55 5.23 -35.59
N ASP A 46 0.69 4.22 -35.54
CA ASP A 46 0.04 3.76 -34.32
C ASP A 46 1.17 3.56 -33.31
N ALA A 47 1.50 4.64 -32.60
CA ALA A 47 2.16 4.56 -31.33
C ALA A 47 1.22 3.68 -30.53
N ASP A 48 1.68 2.49 -30.14
CA ASP A 48 1.00 1.64 -29.18
C ASP A 48 0.52 2.55 -28.06
N VAL A 49 -0.77 2.88 -28.08
CA VAL A 49 -1.39 3.64 -27.00
C VAL A 49 -1.37 2.66 -25.86
N VAL A 50 -0.35 2.79 -25.00
CA VAL A 50 -0.26 2.06 -23.76
C VAL A 50 -1.43 2.54 -22.92
N ILE A 51 -2.56 1.85 -23.06
CA ILE A 51 -3.73 2.08 -22.21
C ILE A 51 -3.27 1.66 -20.80
N PRO A 52 -3.28 2.58 -19.82
CA PRO A 52 -2.94 2.23 -18.46
C PRO A 52 -3.86 1.09 -17.99
N PRO A 53 -3.34 0.13 -17.21
CA PRO A 53 -4.14 -0.99 -16.73
C PRO A 53 -5.35 -0.48 -15.94
N ASP A 54 -6.52 -1.07 -16.18
CA ASP A 54 -7.74 -0.73 -15.43
C ASP A 54 -7.50 -0.98 -13.92
N PRO A 55 -7.58 0.05 -13.06
CA PRO A 55 -7.36 -0.11 -11.63
C PRO A 55 -8.34 -1.10 -11.00
N SER A 56 -9.47 -1.40 -11.62
CA SER A 56 -10.47 -2.35 -11.13
C SER A 56 -10.05 -3.82 -11.26
N GLN A 57 -9.02 -4.13 -12.07
CA GLN A 57 -8.61 -5.52 -12.34
C GLN A 57 -8.16 -6.24 -11.06
N VAL A 58 -7.47 -5.53 -10.15
CA VAL A 58 -7.10 -6.08 -8.82
C VAL A 58 -8.31 -6.59 -8.04
N CYS A 59 -9.45 -5.91 -8.14
CA CYS A 59 -10.65 -6.35 -7.43
C CYS A 59 -11.16 -7.69 -7.97
N VAL A 60 -11.07 -7.89 -9.29
CA VAL A 60 -11.43 -9.17 -9.92
C VAL A 60 -10.49 -10.27 -9.47
N ASP A 61 -9.19 -10.01 -9.48
CA ASP A 61 -8.16 -10.99 -9.10
C ASP A 61 -8.27 -11.42 -7.62
N LEU A 62 -8.71 -10.50 -6.76
CA LEU A 62 -8.90 -10.72 -5.33
C LEU A 62 -10.33 -11.13 -4.93
N ASP A 63 -11.26 -11.26 -5.88
CA ASP A 63 -12.69 -11.52 -5.63
C ASP A 63 -13.32 -10.50 -4.65
N LEU A 64 -13.05 -9.22 -4.87
CA LEU A 64 -13.53 -8.11 -4.06
C LEU A 64 -14.50 -7.20 -4.84
N PRO A 65 -15.51 -6.61 -4.19
CA PRO A 65 -16.39 -5.64 -4.82
C PRO A 65 -15.65 -4.40 -5.32
N ILE A 66 -15.91 -4.02 -6.56
CA ILE A 66 -15.48 -2.75 -7.16
C ILE A 66 -16.39 -1.63 -6.64
N ARG A 67 -15.80 -0.47 -6.33
CA ARG A 67 -16.55 0.76 -6.03
C ARG A 67 -15.92 1.93 -6.74
N THR A 68 -16.75 2.75 -7.36
CA THR A 68 -16.30 3.98 -8.01
C THR A 68 -15.86 5.00 -6.99
N PHE A 69 -14.87 5.82 -7.35
CA PHE A 69 -14.49 7.00 -6.58
C PHE A 69 -15.70 7.94 -6.40
N ASP A 70 -15.98 8.33 -5.15
CA ASP A 70 -17.04 9.26 -4.82
C ASP A 70 -16.51 10.70 -4.92
N ALA A 71 -16.87 11.36 -6.02
CA ALA A 71 -16.48 12.74 -6.32
C ALA A 71 -17.48 13.80 -5.78
N THR A 72 -18.44 13.41 -4.93
CA THR A 72 -19.56 14.30 -4.55
C THR A 72 -19.35 15.05 -3.23
N GLY A 73 -18.54 14.51 -2.32
CA GLY A 73 -18.32 15.09 -1.00
C GLY A 73 -19.54 15.03 -0.07
N PRO A 74 -19.52 15.75 1.08
CA PRO A 74 -18.45 16.63 1.52
C PRO A 74 -17.20 15.84 1.93
N TYR A 75 -16.04 16.31 1.47
CA TYR A 75 -14.75 15.81 1.92
C TYR A 75 -14.34 16.41 3.26
N GLY A 76 -13.33 15.84 3.90
CA GLY A 76 -12.77 16.41 5.12
C GLY A 76 -11.44 15.80 5.50
N ILE A 77 -10.96 16.12 6.70
CA ILE A 77 -9.68 15.65 7.23
C ILE A 77 -9.84 14.88 8.55
N LEU A 78 -11.08 14.69 9.01
CA LEU A 78 -11.34 13.97 10.25
C LEU A 78 -11.59 12.49 9.96
N ARG A 79 -11.37 11.66 10.97
CA ARG A 79 -11.70 10.24 10.91
C ARG A 79 -13.14 10.02 10.43
N ASN A 80 -13.31 9.11 9.49
CA ASN A 80 -14.54 8.75 8.78
C ASN A 80 -15.09 9.80 7.82
N ASN A 81 -14.43 10.95 7.62
CA ASN A 81 -14.77 11.81 6.48
C ASN A 81 -14.39 11.12 5.17
N LEU A 82 -15.10 11.49 4.11
CA LEU A 82 -14.74 11.09 2.76
C LEU A 82 -13.42 11.78 2.39
N ALA A 83 -12.46 11.00 1.90
CA ALA A 83 -11.21 11.52 1.36
C ALA A 83 -11.49 12.20 0.01
N ASP A 84 -10.90 13.36 -0.22
CA ASP A 84 -10.87 13.98 -1.55
C ASP A 84 -9.76 13.32 -2.38
N ASP A 85 -9.71 13.62 -3.67
CA ASP A 85 -8.60 13.25 -4.51
C ASP A 85 -7.29 13.90 -4.02
N PHE A 86 -6.17 13.33 -4.41
CA PHE A 86 -4.84 13.89 -4.17
C PHE A 86 -3.89 13.48 -5.27
N GLU A 87 -2.83 14.28 -5.44
CA GLU A 87 -1.66 13.93 -6.23
C GLU A 87 -0.43 13.92 -5.31
N LEU A 88 0.42 12.90 -5.44
CA LEU A 88 1.72 12.83 -4.77
C LEU A 88 2.84 12.62 -5.77
N THR A 89 3.93 13.33 -5.61
CA THR A 89 5.20 13.04 -6.30
C THR A 89 5.89 11.86 -5.61
N LEU A 90 6.29 10.86 -6.39
CA LEU A 90 7.02 9.68 -5.91
C LEU A 90 8.53 9.86 -6.12
N LEU A 91 9.33 9.21 -5.28
CA LEU A 91 10.80 9.33 -5.26
C LEU A 91 11.46 8.76 -6.53
N ASP A 92 10.75 7.96 -7.33
CA ASP A 92 11.20 7.49 -8.63
C ASP A 92 10.87 8.47 -9.78
N GLY A 93 10.26 9.61 -9.46
CA GLY A 93 9.84 10.64 -10.40
C GLY A 93 8.43 10.45 -10.95
N GLY A 94 7.71 9.39 -10.57
CA GLY A 94 6.30 9.19 -10.91
C GLY A 94 5.36 10.11 -10.10
N SER A 95 4.07 10.09 -10.45
CA SER A 95 3.01 10.67 -9.63
C SER A 95 1.91 9.65 -9.35
N PHE A 96 1.22 9.82 -8.23
CA PHE A 96 0.08 8.98 -7.85
C PHE A 96 -1.15 9.85 -7.62
N HIS A 97 -2.20 9.61 -8.41
CA HIS A 97 -3.53 10.19 -8.23
C HIS A 97 -4.47 9.18 -7.60
N LEU A 98 -5.17 9.55 -6.52
CA LEU A 98 -6.10 8.63 -5.86
C LEU A 98 -7.24 8.26 -6.81
N SER A 99 -7.90 9.23 -7.42
CA SER A 99 -9.07 9.00 -8.26
C SER A 99 -8.79 8.10 -9.47
N GLU A 100 -7.57 8.18 -10.03
CA GLU A 100 -7.13 7.36 -11.17
C GLU A 100 -6.77 5.92 -10.77
N ASN A 101 -6.37 5.71 -9.52
CA ASN A 101 -5.98 4.40 -9.00
C ASN A 101 -7.06 3.79 -8.08
N TYR A 102 -8.18 4.47 -7.86
CA TYR A 102 -9.21 4.03 -6.93
C TYR A 102 -10.11 2.96 -7.54
N SER A 103 -9.98 1.75 -7.01
CA SER A 103 -10.76 0.58 -7.41
C SER A 103 -11.91 0.28 -6.44
N GLY A 104 -11.87 0.87 -5.24
CA GLY A 104 -12.82 0.62 -4.16
C GLY A 104 -12.65 -0.71 -3.42
N CYS A 105 -11.71 -1.54 -3.85
CA CYS A 105 -11.36 -2.78 -3.16
C CYS A 105 -10.04 -2.70 -2.38
N GLU A 106 -9.23 -1.66 -2.59
CA GLU A 106 -7.94 -1.48 -1.92
C GLU A 106 -8.01 -0.48 -0.75
N SER A 107 -7.02 -0.54 0.14
CA SER A 107 -6.77 0.46 1.18
C SER A 107 -5.43 1.15 0.93
N TYR A 108 -5.38 2.46 1.15
CA TYR A 108 -4.20 3.30 0.91
C TYR A 108 -3.70 3.81 2.26
N VAL A 109 -2.51 3.36 2.69
CA VAL A 109 -2.00 3.57 4.05
C VAL A 109 -0.77 4.46 4.02
N PHE A 110 -0.82 5.55 4.76
CA PHE A 110 0.25 6.53 4.88
C PHE A 110 1.00 6.30 6.18
N LEU A 111 2.28 5.94 6.08
CA LEU A 111 3.18 5.71 7.20
C LEU A 111 4.24 6.78 7.19
N THR A 112 4.41 7.48 8.31
CA THR A 112 5.46 8.51 8.44
C THR A 112 6.64 7.97 9.23
N ASN A 113 7.81 8.57 9.05
CA ASN A 113 8.97 8.32 9.93
C ASN A 113 8.82 8.97 11.31
N ALA A 114 7.73 9.70 11.58
CA ALA A 114 7.50 10.39 12.85
C ALA A 114 7.10 9.43 13.99
N THR A 115 6.69 8.21 13.66
CA THR A 115 6.49 7.15 14.66
C THR A 115 7.82 6.47 14.96
N VAL A 116 8.13 6.37 16.24
CA VAL A 116 9.40 5.84 16.75
C VAL A 116 9.21 4.52 17.49
N ASN A 117 10.32 3.84 17.75
CA ASN A 117 10.32 2.53 18.39
C ASN A 117 9.73 2.56 19.81
N SER A 118 10.11 3.54 20.64
CA SER A 118 9.57 3.69 22.00
C SER A 118 9.87 5.08 22.59
N ALA A 119 9.44 5.31 23.84
CA ALA A 119 9.78 6.54 24.58
C ALA A 119 11.29 6.66 24.90
N LEU A 120 12.03 5.55 24.94
CA LEU A 120 13.48 5.53 25.23
C LEU A 120 14.33 5.28 23.98
N ASP A 121 13.71 5.11 22.81
CA ASP A 121 14.36 4.86 21.53
C ASP A 121 13.60 5.59 20.43
N ASP A 122 14.14 6.74 20.03
CA ASP A 122 13.57 7.63 19.03
C ASP A 122 13.89 7.21 17.58
N THR A 123 14.43 6.01 17.37
CA THR A 123 14.66 5.46 16.04
C THR A 123 13.33 5.30 15.30
N SER A 124 13.27 5.73 14.03
CA SER A 124 12.10 5.56 13.17
C SER A 124 11.72 4.08 13.04
N LEU A 125 10.43 3.79 12.94
CA LEU A 125 9.95 2.43 12.67
C LEU A 125 10.34 1.89 11.29
N TRP A 126 10.85 2.73 10.38
CA TRP A 126 11.28 2.32 9.05
C TRP A 126 12.58 1.50 9.03
N VAL A 127 13.34 1.47 10.13
CA VAL A 127 14.66 0.81 10.16
C VAL A 127 14.59 -0.72 10.22
N ARG A 128 13.41 -1.30 10.47
CA ARG A 128 13.23 -2.74 10.61
C ARG A 128 11.81 -3.19 10.26
N ASP A 129 11.66 -4.51 10.13
CA ASP A 129 10.36 -5.20 9.99
C ASP A 129 9.55 -4.88 8.72
N ILE A 130 10.16 -4.24 7.71
CA ILE A 130 9.51 -3.96 6.41
C ILE A 130 9.07 -5.25 5.70
N GLY A 131 9.88 -6.31 5.72
CA GLY A 131 9.47 -7.61 5.18
C GLY A 131 8.28 -8.21 5.94
N MET A 132 8.25 -8.06 7.26
CA MET A 132 7.11 -8.50 8.07
C MET A 132 5.85 -7.68 7.80
N LEU A 133 5.98 -6.39 7.48
CA LEU A 133 4.87 -5.58 7.00
C LEU A 133 4.27 -6.19 5.74
N MET A 134 5.08 -6.45 4.71
CA MET A 134 4.61 -7.06 3.46
C MET A 134 3.92 -8.41 3.72
N VAL A 135 4.59 -9.33 4.42
CA VAL A 135 4.06 -10.67 4.71
C VAL A 135 2.75 -10.65 5.52
N ASN A 136 2.62 -9.70 6.44
CA ASN A 136 1.43 -9.63 7.30
C ASN A 136 0.27 -8.88 6.66
N SER A 137 0.51 -8.12 5.60
CA SER A 137 -0.46 -7.21 5.00
C SER A 137 -1.45 -7.95 4.10
N PRO A 138 -2.72 -7.53 4.07
CA PRO A 138 -3.64 -7.97 3.02
C PRO A 138 -3.13 -7.54 1.62
N ASP A 139 -3.36 -8.37 0.61
CA ASP A 139 -2.90 -8.11 -0.77
C ASP A 139 -3.51 -6.84 -1.38
N ASN A 140 -4.65 -6.39 -0.88
CA ASN A 140 -5.36 -5.19 -1.31
C ASN A 140 -4.88 -3.90 -0.61
N THR A 141 -3.57 -3.76 -0.41
CA THR A 141 -2.97 -2.64 0.34
C THR A 141 -1.93 -1.90 -0.46
N HIS A 142 -2.01 -0.57 -0.47
CA HIS A 142 -0.93 0.31 -0.86
C HIS A 142 -0.34 1.00 0.37
N TYR A 143 0.99 1.09 0.44
CA TYR A 143 1.72 1.84 1.45
C TYR A 143 2.39 3.06 0.83
N PHE A 144 2.22 4.22 1.47
CA PHE A 144 2.88 5.47 1.15
C PHE A 144 3.78 5.86 2.33
N PHE A 145 5.08 5.87 2.09
CA PHE A 145 6.07 6.26 3.08
C PHE A 145 6.39 7.74 2.91
N VAL A 146 6.14 8.53 3.95
CA VAL A 146 6.29 9.99 3.92
C VAL A 146 7.25 10.47 5.00
N ALA A 147 8.32 11.14 4.60
CA ALA A 147 9.23 11.76 5.56
C ALA A 147 8.55 12.95 6.25
N ALA A 148 8.55 12.98 7.57
CA ALA A 148 7.84 13.97 8.39
C ALA A 148 8.65 14.52 9.58
N ARG A 149 9.87 14.01 9.82
CA ARG A 149 10.75 14.43 10.94
C ARG A 149 11.68 15.57 10.58
N SER A 150 12.54 15.33 9.59
CA SER A 150 13.63 16.22 9.20
C SER A 150 13.61 16.40 7.69
N THR A 151 13.43 17.64 7.23
CA THR A 151 13.46 17.96 5.80
C THR A 151 14.86 17.73 5.21
N SER A 152 15.94 17.97 5.98
CA SER A 152 17.30 17.77 5.47
C SER A 152 17.72 16.31 5.36
N ASP A 153 17.13 15.44 6.18
CA ASP A 153 17.47 14.00 6.21
C ASP A 153 16.46 13.14 5.43
N ALA A 154 15.34 13.74 4.99
CA ALA A 154 14.22 13.05 4.34
C ALA A 154 14.65 12.15 3.18
N GLU A 155 15.43 12.70 2.24
CA GLU A 155 15.90 11.95 1.06
C GLU A 155 16.76 10.76 1.46
N ALA A 156 17.72 10.95 2.38
CA ALA A 156 18.61 9.89 2.83
C ALA A 156 17.84 8.76 3.54
N GLU A 157 16.89 9.09 4.41
CA GLU A 157 16.06 8.09 5.10
C GLU A 157 15.15 7.31 4.14
N LEU A 158 14.61 7.99 3.12
CA LEU A 158 13.81 7.33 2.08
C LEU A 158 14.66 6.40 1.20
N GLU A 159 15.90 6.76 0.88
CA GLU A 159 16.81 5.88 0.14
C GLU A 159 17.24 4.64 0.95
N GLU A 160 17.44 4.80 2.26
CA GLU A 160 17.67 3.68 3.16
C GLU A 160 16.45 2.73 3.20
N LEU A 161 15.25 3.30 3.30
CA LEU A 161 14.00 2.54 3.23
C LEU A 161 13.84 1.83 1.87
N ARG A 162 14.14 2.51 0.75
CA ARG A 162 14.13 1.91 -0.59
C ARG A 162 15.04 0.69 -0.66
N THR A 163 16.26 0.82 -0.11
CA THR A 163 17.22 -0.29 -0.06
C THR A 163 16.67 -1.46 0.73
N GLN A 164 16.03 -1.21 1.87
CA GLN A 164 15.38 -2.26 2.67
C GLN A 164 14.20 -2.91 1.93
N ILE A 165 13.33 -2.12 1.28
CA ILE A 165 12.22 -2.64 0.47
C ILE A 165 12.76 -3.57 -0.62
N ASN A 166 13.72 -3.10 -1.43
CA ASN A 166 14.31 -3.88 -2.51
C ASN A 166 14.96 -5.18 -2.01
N SER A 167 15.67 -5.12 -0.88
CA SER A 167 16.27 -6.30 -0.26
C SER A 167 15.23 -7.33 0.17
N ASN A 168 14.04 -6.91 0.60
CA ASN A 168 12.95 -7.83 0.92
C ASN A 168 12.27 -8.40 -0.33
N LEU A 169 12.08 -7.57 -1.37
CA LEU A 169 11.52 -8.01 -2.65
C LEU A 169 12.41 -9.06 -3.35
N GLU A 170 13.73 -8.95 -3.23
CA GLU A 170 14.68 -9.94 -3.77
C GLU A 170 14.56 -11.33 -3.13
N LEU A 171 13.95 -11.43 -1.95
CA LEU A 171 13.73 -12.69 -1.23
C LEU A 171 12.39 -13.35 -1.58
N MET A 172 11.51 -12.65 -2.31
CA MET A 172 10.17 -13.11 -2.69
C MET A 172 10.17 -13.86 -4.03
N ASP A 173 9.09 -14.58 -4.30
CA ASP A 173 8.81 -15.07 -5.65
C ASP A 173 8.65 -13.87 -6.62
N PRO A 174 9.07 -13.97 -7.90
CA PRO A 174 8.99 -12.85 -8.83
C PRO A 174 7.60 -12.23 -9.00
N THR A 175 6.53 -13.03 -8.94
CA THR A 175 5.16 -12.52 -9.05
C THR A 175 4.74 -11.75 -7.80
N GLU A 176 5.09 -12.24 -6.61
CA GLU A 176 4.84 -11.55 -5.34
C GLU A 176 5.69 -10.28 -5.22
N ALA A 177 6.95 -10.33 -5.67
CA ALA A 177 7.83 -9.18 -5.68
C ALA A 177 7.29 -8.05 -6.59
N GLU A 178 6.77 -8.40 -7.77
CA GLU A 178 6.14 -7.43 -8.67
C GLU A 178 4.86 -6.85 -8.07
N TRP A 179 4.05 -7.69 -7.41
CA TRP A 179 2.85 -7.25 -6.70
C TRP A 179 3.14 -6.17 -5.66
N TRP A 180 4.13 -6.42 -4.80
CA TRP A 180 4.54 -5.48 -3.75
C TRP A 180 5.29 -4.27 -4.29
N ARG A 181 6.05 -4.40 -5.38
CA ARG A 181 6.75 -3.26 -6.01
C ARG A 181 5.78 -2.16 -6.42
N GLY A 182 4.63 -2.50 -7.00
CA GLY A 182 3.59 -1.52 -7.34
C GLY A 182 2.78 -0.98 -6.15
N ARG A 183 3.05 -1.45 -4.92
CA ARG A 183 2.28 -1.14 -3.71
C ARG A 183 3.08 -0.48 -2.60
N MET A 184 4.39 -0.31 -2.78
CA MET A 184 5.28 0.29 -1.80
C MET A 184 5.80 1.63 -2.35
N HIS A 185 5.05 2.69 -2.09
CA HIS A 185 5.28 4.02 -2.63
C HIS A 185 6.12 4.86 -1.68
N LEU A 186 7.19 5.46 -2.19
CA LEU A 186 8.02 6.41 -1.43
C LEU A 186 7.67 7.80 -1.93
N VAL A 187 7.09 8.64 -1.07
CA VAL A 187 6.70 10.00 -1.44
C VAL A 187 7.94 10.89 -1.40
N ALA A 188 8.21 11.59 -2.50
CA ALA A 188 9.41 12.43 -2.65
C ALA A 188 9.37 13.66 -1.75
N ASP A 189 8.18 14.27 -1.63
CA ASP A 189 7.97 15.48 -0.86
C ASP A 189 7.94 15.17 0.65
N HIS A 190 8.56 16.04 1.45
CA HIS A 190 8.42 15.99 2.89
C HIS A 190 6.97 16.37 3.28
N ALA A 191 6.45 15.84 4.38
CA ALA A 191 5.06 16.03 4.81
C ALA A 191 4.59 17.50 4.91
N ASN A 192 5.53 18.42 5.14
CA ASN A 192 5.26 19.86 5.20
C ASN A 192 5.12 20.53 3.81
N ASP A 193 5.67 19.88 2.78
CA ASP A 193 5.73 20.38 1.41
C ASP A 193 4.68 19.70 0.51
N ILE A 194 3.95 18.71 1.04
CA ILE A 194 2.78 18.13 0.37
C ILE A 194 1.63 19.13 0.41
N ASP A 195 1.08 19.45 -0.75
CA ASP A 195 -0.06 20.35 -0.89
C ASP A 195 -1.40 19.68 -0.51
N GLY A 196 -2.43 20.50 -0.31
CA GLY A 196 -3.81 20.03 -0.15
C GLY A 196 -4.11 19.37 1.20
N TRP A 197 -5.15 18.51 1.21
CA TRP A 197 -5.68 17.94 2.44
C TRP A 197 -4.76 16.86 3.05
N VAL A 198 -3.98 16.15 2.23
CA VAL A 198 -3.01 15.14 2.68
C VAL A 198 -1.93 15.80 3.53
N GLY A 199 -1.31 16.89 3.02
CA GLY A 199 -0.32 17.66 3.78
C GLY A 199 -0.89 18.25 5.07
N GLN A 200 -2.09 18.85 5.00
CA GLN A 200 -2.79 19.37 6.18
C GLN A 200 -3.04 18.28 7.23
N LEU A 201 -3.43 17.08 6.81
CA LEU A 201 -3.67 15.96 7.71
C LEU A 201 -2.37 15.45 8.34
N LEU A 202 -1.30 15.29 7.56
CA LEU A 202 0.02 14.86 8.03
C LEU A 202 0.69 15.87 8.98
N GLN A 203 0.39 17.15 8.84
CA GLN A 203 0.84 18.19 9.78
C GLN A 203 -0.02 18.23 11.07
N GLY A 204 -1.18 17.59 11.06
CA GLY A 204 -2.14 17.58 12.16
C GLY A 204 -2.35 16.18 12.76
N GLN A 205 -3.58 15.69 12.65
CA GLN A 205 -4.04 14.47 13.32
C GLN A 205 -3.42 13.19 12.74
N GLY A 206 -3.01 13.24 11.47
CA GLY A 206 -2.35 12.15 10.75
C GLY A 206 -0.83 12.19 10.84
N ARG A 207 -0.23 12.96 11.77
CA ARG A 207 1.24 13.07 11.90
C ARG A 207 1.94 11.72 12.06
N SER A 208 1.31 10.78 12.76
CA SER A 208 1.82 9.41 12.93
C SER A 208 1.37 8.44 11.83
N GLY A 209 0.72 8.95 10.80
CA GLY A 209 0.10 8.18 9.72
C GLY A 209 -1.42 8.22 9.73
N PHE A 210 -2.00 7.86 8.60
CA PHE A 210 -3.43 7.71 8.37
C PHE A 210 -3.66 6.68 7.26
N ALA A 211 -4.90 6.35 6.95
CA ALA A 211 -5.25 5.52 5.82
C ALA A 211 -6.54 6.00 5.15
N ILE A 212 -6.78 5.53 3.94
CA ILE A 212 -8.05 5.63 3.22
C ILE A 212 -8.52 4.19 3.03
N ASP A 213 -9.70 3.87 3.55
CA ASP A 213 -10.26 2.53 3.40
C ASP A 213 -11.01 2.35 2.07
N ARG A 214 -11.55 1.14 1.89
CA ARG A 214 -12.38 0.73 0.74
C ARG A 214 -13.72 1.46 0.62
N GLN A 215 -14.06 2.33 1.56
CA GLN A 215 -15.22 3.21 1.53
C GLN A 215 -14.80 4.66 1.26
N GLN A 216 -13.55 4.89 0.84
CA GLN A 216 -12.94 6.20 0.66
C GLN A 216 -12.93 7.02 1.97
N ARG A 217 -12.98 6.37 3.14
CA ARG A 217 -13.01 7.07 4.42
C ARG A 217 -11.62 7.20 4.99
N ILE A 218 -11.32 8.38 5.51
CA ILE A 218 -10.09 8.64 6.25
C ILE A 218 -10.12 7.87 7.57
N ARG A 219 -9.07 7.10 7.84
CA ARG A 219 -8.85 6.34 9.07
C ARG A 219 -7.54 6.76 9.71
N PHE A 220 -7.48 6.78 11.02
CA PHE A 220 -6.25 7.10 11.76
C PHE A 220 -5.59 5.82 12.23
N MET A 221 -4.26 5.83 12.24
CA MET A 221 -3.46 4.69 12.64
C MET A 221 -3.33 4.61 14.16
N GLY A 222 -3.28 3.40 14.70
CA GLY A 222 -3.01 3.14 16.10
C GLY A 222 -1.53 3.31 16.49
N MET A 223 -1.19 2.84 17.70
CA MET A 223 0.15 3.01 18.28
C MET A 223 1.16 1.89 17.92
N PHE A 224 0.78 0.92 17.08
CA PHE A 224 1.64 -0.19 16.64
C PHE A 224 2.32 -1.01 17.74
N ALA A 225 1.77 -1.02 18.95
CA ALA A 225 2.36 -1.71 20.10
C ALA A 225 2.42 -3.22 19.89
N ASP A 226 3.63 -3.78 19.91
CA ASP A 226 3.87 -5.21 19.79
C ASP A 226 3.95 -5.85 21.18
N VAL A 227 2.89 -6.54 21.58
CA VAL A 227 2.79 -7.18 22.88
C VAL A 227 3.87 -8.26 23.13
N THR A 228 4.56 -8.70 22.08
CA THR A 228 5.67 -9.65 22.18
C THR A 228 7.02 -8.96 22.42
N ARG A 229 7.11 -7.63 22.20
CA ARG A 229 8.31 -6.80 22.41
C ARG A 229 8.25 -6.03 23.72
N TYR A 230 8.01 -6.76 24.81
CA TYR A 230 8.07 -6.18 26.15
C TYR A 230 9.51 -5.80 26.50
N ASN A 231 9.71 -4.60 27.04
CA ASN A 231 11.01 -4.08 27.43
C ASN A 231 11.01 -3.66 28.90
N ASP A 232 11.79 -4.37 29.72
CA ASP A 232 11.91 -4.11 31.16
C ASP A 232 12.41 -2.69 31.47
N ALA A 233 13.24 -2.11 30.61
CA ALA A 233 13.76 -0.75 30.82
C ALA A 233 12.66 0.30 30.65
N LEU A 234 11.78 0.14 29.66
CA LEU A 234 10.60 0.98 29.48
C LEU A 234 9.69 0.89 30.72
N ASN A 235 9.36 -0.34 31.14
CA ASN A 235 8.53 -0.55 32.33
C ASN A 235 9.16 0.05 33.60
N SER A 236 10.47 -0.13 33.79
CA SER A 236 11.20 0.40 34.94
C SER A 236 11.27 1.93 34.94
N ALA A 237 11.24 2.56 33.76
CA ALA A 237 11.16 4.02 33.60
C ALA A 237 9.73 4.57 33.78
N GLY A 238 8.71 3.71 33.94
CA GLY A 238 7.30 4.10 34.01
C GLY A 238 6.70 4.45 32.65
N GLU A 239 7.37 4.08 31.56
CA GLU A 239 6.92 4.30 30.19
C GLU A 239 6.05 3.14 29.68
N TRP A 240 5.41 3.33 28.53
CA TRP A 240 4.69 2.25 27.84
C TRP A 240 5.65 1.09 27.53
N PRO A 241 5.40 -0.13 28.03
CA PRO A 241 6.45 -1.14 28.11
C PRO A 241 6.59 -2.03 26.86
N TRP A 242 5.82 -1.77 25.81
CA TRP A 242 5.88 -2.54 24.56
C TRP A 242 6.42 -1.66 23.43
N GLU A 243 7.48 -2.14 22.77
CA GLU A 243 8.01 -1.45 21.60
C GLU A 243 7.04 -1.51 20.43
N SER A 244 7.09 -0.47 19.59
CA SER A 244 6.29 -0.36 18.38
C SER A 244 6.86 -1.22 17.25
N ASN A 245 5.99 -1.66 16.33
CA ASN A 245 6.37 -2.50 15.20
C ASN A 245 5.58 -2.09 13.95
N ILE A 246 6.26 -1.64 12.89
CA ILE A 246 5.60 -1.14 11.68
C ILE A 246 4.65 -2.16 11.04
N SER A 247 4.95 -3.46 11.14
CA SER A 247 4.11 -4.52 10.59
C SER A 247 2.70 -4.58 11.21
N TYR A 248 2.49 -3.92 12.36
CA TYR A 248 1.16 -3.81 12.97
C TYR A 248 0.24 -2.87 12.18
N ALA A 249 0.75 -2.04 11.27
CA ALA A 249 -0.07 -1.32 10.30
C ALA A 249 -0.94 -2.27 9.45
N ALA A 250 -0.49 -3.51 9.21
CA ALA A 250 -1.30 -4.53 8.55
C ALA A 250 -2.59 -4.88 9.31
N ASN A 251 -2.60 -4.76 10.64
CA ASN A 251 -3.79 -5.05 11.45
C ASN A 251 -4.89 -4.02 11.23
N GLU A 252 -4.53 -2.77 10.95
CA GLU A 252 -5.49 -1.73 10.59
C GLU A 252 -6.20 -2.10 9.28
N VAL A 253 -5.45 -2.54 8.26
CA VAL A 253 -6.05 -2.93 6.97
C VAL A 253 -6.90 -4.19 7.09
N LYS A 254 -6.47 -5.18 7.89
CA LYS A 254 -7.31 -6.35 8.22
C LYS A 254 -8.63 -5.92 8.86
N HIS A 255 -8.57 -4.93 9.76
CA HIS A 255 -9.76 -4.37 10.38
C HIS A 255 -10.65 -3.66 9.35
N TYR A 256 -10.09 -2.85 8.45
CA TYR A 256 -10.85 -2.18 7.39
C TYR A 256 -11.51 -3.17 6.42
N ASN A 257 -10.83 -4.26 6.09
CA ASN A 257 -11.41 -5.34 5.28
C ASN A 257 -12.59 -6.01 5.99
N TYR A 258 -12.47 -6.27 7.29
CA TYR A 258 -13.60 -6.75 8.09
C TYR A 258 -14.76 -5.75 8.08
N GLU A 259 -14.49 -4.45 8.27
CA GLU A 259 -15.52 -3.42 8.21
C GLU A 259 -16.21 -3.39 6.84
N ALA A 260 -15.46 -3.45 5.74
CA ALA A 260 -16.01 -3.44 4.40
C ALA A 260 -16.98 -4.61 4.15
N VAL A 261 -16.61 -5.82 4.59
CA VAL A 261 -17.48 -7.01 4.52
C VAL A 261 -18.71 -6.84 5.40
N ARG A 262 -18.54 -6.33 6.61
CA ARG A 262 -19.65 -6.04 7.54
C ARG A 262 -20.63 -5.04 6.93
N GLU A 263 -20.15 -3.93 6.37
CA GLU A 263 -21.01 -2.91 5.75
C GLU A 263 -21.75 -3.47 4.53
N ALA A 264 -21.11 -4.29 3.71
CA ALA A 264 -21.78 -4.97 2.60
C ALA A 264 -22.92 -5.86 3.10
N TYR A 265 -22.65 -6.71 4.11
CA TYR A 265 -23.68 -7.54 4.74
C TYR A 265 -24.83 -6.72 5.33
N LEU A 266 -24.53 -5.61 6.01
CA LEU A 266 -25.55 -4.72 6.58
C LEU A 266 -26.41 -4.04 5.50
N SER A 267 -25.90 -3.88 4.27
CA SER A 267 -26.63 -3.26 3.16
C SER A 267 -27.57 -4.21 2.40
N GLU A 268 -27.39 -5.53 2.53
CA GLU A 268 -28.09 -6.54 1.73
C GLU A 268 -29.44 -7.00 2.31
N GLY A 269 -29.78 -6.66 3.57
CA GLY A 269 -30.96 -7.22 4.22
C GLY A 269 -31.62 -6.36 5.30
N GLU A 270 -32.73 -6.86 5.84
CA GLU A 270 -33.40 -6.29 7.02
C GLU A 270 -32.58 -6.57 8.28
N VAL A 271 -31.53 -5.76 8.49
CA VAL A 271 -30.73 -5.81 9.72
C VAL A 271 -31.39 -4.95 10.79
N THR A 272 -31.54 -5.51 12.00
CA THR A 272 -31.95 -4.72 13.16
C THR A 272 -30.72 -3.98 13.68
N ILE A 273 -30.58 -2.71 13.31
CA ILE A 273 -29.56 -1.84 13.88
C ILE A 273 -30.01 -1.43 15.29
N VAL A 274 -29.36 -1.99 16.31
CA VAL A 274 -29.53 -1.55 17.69
C VAL A 274 -28.50 -0.47 17.96
N SER A 275 -28.94 0.78 18.00
CA SER A 275 -28.10 1.93 18.40
C SER A 275 -28.29 2.17 19.91
N PRO A 276 -27.38 1.66 20.78
CA PRO A 276 -27.54 1.80 22.22
C PRO A 276 -27.51 3.28 22.69
N TRP A 277 -26.87 4.17 21.92
CA TRP A 277 -26.81 5.59 22.21
C TRP A 277 -26.98 6.42 20.93
N SER A 278 -27.73 7.52 21.02
CA SER A 278 -27.83 8.55 19.99
C SER A 278 -27.26 9.84 20.55
N SER A 279 -25.98 10.10 20.31
CA SER A 279 -25.36 11.42 20.51
C SER A 279 -25.57 12.03 21.89
N GLU A 280 -25.19 11.34 22.96
CA GLU A 280 -25.20 11.93 24.29
C GLU A 280 -24.00 12.89 24.43
N VAL A 281 -24.27 14.15 24.83
CA VAL A 281 -23.22 15.11 25.20
C VAL A 281 -22.58 14.61 26.49
N LEU A 282 -21.35 14.08 26.40
CA LEU A 282 -20.62 13.54 27.55
C LEU A 282 -20.03 14.62 28.48
N GLY A 283 -20.31 15.90 28.22
CA GLY A 283 -19.95 17.04 29.07
C GLY A 283 -19.45 18.25 28.26
N GLY A 284 -19.93 19.45 28.64
CA GLY A 284 -19.62 20.73 28.02
C GLY A 284 -20.87 21.60 27.92
N THR A 285 -20.84 22.80 28.51
CA THR A 285 -21.88 23.81 28.29
C THR A 285 -21.73 24.38 26.88
N VAL A 286 -22.84 24.43 26.14
CA VAL A 286 -22.94 25.23 24.93
C VAL A 286 -22.93 26.69 25.39
N GLU A 287 -21.83 27.39 25.16
CA GLU A 287 -21.81 28.86 25.13
C GLU A 287 -21.85 29.34 23.68
#